data_AF-D5UIS9-F1
#
_entry.id   AF-D5UIS9-F1
#
_cell.length_a   1.000
_cell.length_b   1.000
_cell.length_c   1.000
_cell.angle_alpha   90.00
_cell.angle_beta   90.00
_cell.angle_gamma   90.00
#
_symmetry.space_group_name_H-M   'P 1'
#
loop_
_entity.id
_entity.type
_entity.pdbx_description
1 polymer ?
#
loop_
_entity_poly.entity_id
_entity_poly.type
_entity_poly.pdbx_seq_one_letter_code
_entity_poly.pdbx_strand_id
1 'polypeptide(L)'
;MQRGSVGRARGDGTVEVDVRAAAGRAAVALAVLALAGCGQTVAAQPVRTAEVRTDATCLDADVLDALGLTLDRSLSADAPDVTATRGLPPGDFVAEAALVCDRGETLRDSSGRWWAVTATRLEGDLDPVVDLVTRTPAPGVCEPGVVPQVWLVDAWGEAVLLPREAACGSEGVAAALGGLDVVHRTEHPVELVQPVTVPPLAQETTPTTP
;
A
#
# COMPACT_ATOMS: atom_id res chain seq x y z
N MET A 1 -25.92 57.92 23.76
CA MET A 1 -27.37 57.68 23.99
C MET A 1 -27.62 56.18 23.96
N GLN A 2 -28.35 55.66 24.96
CA GLN A 2 -29.11 54.37 25.05
C GLN A 2 -28.36 53.05 24.75
N ARG A 3 -28.03 52.18 25.73
CA ARG A 3 -28.81 51.30 26.65
C ARG A 3 -29.47 50.07 25.99
N GLY A 4 -29.13 48.89 26.53
CA GLY A 4 -29.98 47.67 26.65
C GLY A 4 -29.47 46.47 25.83
N SER A 5 -29.45 45.21 26.28
CA SER A 5 -29.97 44.58 27.50
C SER A 5 -29.30 43.21 27.72
N VAL A 6 -29.34 42.77 28.97
CA VAL A 6 -28.81 41.51 29.53
C VAL A 6 -29.73 40.32 29.22
N GLY A 7 -29.14 39.12 29.07
CA GLY A 7 -29.85 37.84 29.18
C GLY A 7 -28.94 36.73 29.74
N ARG A 8 -29.10 36.42 31.03
CA ARG A 8 -28.52 35.26 31.73
C ARG A 8 -29.53 34.11 31.73
N ALA A 9 -29.05 32.88 31.66
CA ALA A 9 -29.73 31.74 32.27
C ALA A 9 -28.71 30.87 33.02
N ARG A 10 -28.95 30.74 34.34
CA ARG A 10 -28.27 29.87 35.31
C ARG A 10 -28.96 28.51 35.34
N GLY A 11 -28.23 27.48 35.73
CA GLY A 11 -28.80 26.19 36.13
C GLY A 11 -27.80 25.32 36.86
N ASP A 12 -27.21 25.81 37.96
CA ASP A 12 -26.56 24.98 38.97
C ASP A 12 -27.64 24.40 39.89
N GLY A 13 -27.75 23.07 39.91
CA GLY A 13 -28.66 22.33 40.77
C GLY A 13 -27.89 21.27 41.55
N THR A 14 -27.18 21.68 42.59
CA THR A 14 -26.75 20.80 43.69
C THR A 14 -27.95 20.43 44.53
N VAL A 15 -28.23 19.13 44.66
CA VAL A 15 -29.17 18.60 45.65
C VAL A 15 -28.37 17.73 46.61
N GLU A 16 -28.17 18.25 47.82
CA GLU A 16 -27.78 17.47 49.00
C GLU A 16 -28.86 16.41 49.27
N VAL A 17 -28.45 15.15 49.43
CA VAL A 17 -29.33 14.08 49.86
C VAL A 17 -28.91 13.65 51.25
N ASP A 18 -29.78 13.98 52.21
CA ASP A 18 -29.76 13.61 53.62
C ASP A 18 -29.94 12.09 53.74
N VAL A 19 -28.92 11.39 54.26
CA VAL A 19 -28.94 9.94 54.45
C VAL A 19 -29.39 9.64 55.87
N ARG A 20 -30.70 9.35 56.03
CA ARG A 20 -31.20 8.64 57.21
C ARG A 20 -31.46 7.18 56.88
N ALA A 21 -30.66 6.35 57.53
CA ALA A 21 -30.70 4.90 57.48
C ALA A 21 -31.99 4.33 58.07
N ALA A 22 -32.57 3.34 57.39
CA ALA A 22 -33.45 2.36 57.99
C ALA A 22 -33.16 0.99 57.37
N ALA A 23 -32.69 0.07 58.22
CA ALA A 23 -32.40 -1.31 57.88
C ALA A 23 -33.70 -2.11 57.67
N GLY A 24 -33.73 -2.96 56.65
CA GLY A 24 -34.80 -3.93 56.43
C GLY A 24 -34.37 -5.00 55.43
N ARG A 25 -34.09 -6.20 55.92
CA ARG A 25 -33.76 -7.40 55.14
C ARG A 25 -35.00 -7.93 54.41
N ALA A 26 -34.91 -8.20 53.11
CA ALA A 26 -35.63 -9.30 52.46
C ALA A 26 -35.12 -9.50 51.02
N ALA A 27 -34.77 -10.74 50.70
CA ALA A 27 -34.24 -11.16 49.41
C ALA A 27 -35.32 -11.17 48.31
N VAL A 28 -34.99 -10.62 47.15
CA VAL A 28 -35.61 -10.97 45.86
C VAL A 28 -34.50 -11.04 44.83
N ALA A 29 -34.24 -12.25 44.34
CA ALA A 29 -33.41 -12.51 43.17
C ALA A 29 -34.13 -11.92 41.94
N LEU A 30 -33.51 -10.92 41.31
CA LEU A 30 -33.94 -10.39 40.02
C LEU A 30 -32.70 -10.17 39.15
N ALA A 31 -32.72 -10.88 38.03
CA ALA A 31 -31.68 -10.94 37.03
C ALA A 31 -31.24 -9.54 36.58
N VAL A 32 -29.98 -9.20 36.83
CA VAL A 32 -29.32 -8.04 36.22
C VAL A 32 -29.04 -8.42 34.77
N LEU A 33 -29.97 -8.09 33.87
CA LEU A 33 -29.68 -8.00 32.44
C LEU A 33 -28.60 -6.93 32.26
N ALA A 34 -27.38 -7.41 32.05
CA ALA A 34 -26.22 -6.61 31.69
C ALA A 34 -26.42 -6.03 30.29
N LEU A 35 -27.08 -4.87 30.20
CA LEU A 35 -27.02 -3.97 29.05
C LEU A 35 -25.78 -3.08 29.17
N ALA A 36 -24.61 -3.68 29.35
CA ALA A 36 -23.35 -3.00 29.06
C ALA A 36 -23.12 -3.14 27.56
N GLY A 37 -23.69 -2.19 26.81
CA GLY A 37 -23.55 -2.13 25.36
C GLY A 37 -22.09 -2.24 24.96
N CYS A 38 -21.80 -3.21 24.11
CA CYS A 38 -20.53 -3.34 23.41
C CYS A 38 -20.37 -2.14 22.47
N GLY A 39 -19.97 -0.99 23.00
CA GLY A 39 -19.34 0.06 22.21
C GLY A 39 -17.97 -0.45 21.80
N GLN A 40 -17.90 -1.22 20.72
CA GLN A 40 -16.65 -1.51 20.05
C GLN A 40 -16.14 -0.20 19.46
N THR A 41 -15.39 0.54 20.26
CA THR A 41 -14.46 1.54 19.76
C THR A 41 -13.47 0.79 18.88
N VAL A 42 -13.76 0.74 17.58
CA VAL A 42 -12.76 0.40 16.57
C VAL A 42 -11.71 1.48 16.68
N ALA A 43 -10.60 1.17 17.35
CA ALA A 43 -9.46 2.05 17.40
C ALA A 43 -9.02 2.29 15.95
N ALA A 44 -9.06 3.54 15.51
CA ALA A 44 -8.48 3.94 14.24
C ALA A 44 -7.00 3.52 14.29
N GLN A 45 -6.62 2.58 13.43
CA GLN A 45 -5.22 2.19 13.26
C GLN A 45 -4.45 3.44 12.82
N PRO A 46 -3.28 3.73 13.40
CA PRO A 46 -2.47 4.85 12.97
C PRO A 46 -2.10 4.65 11.50
N VAL A 47 -2.45 5.62 10.67
CA VAL A 47 -2.09 5.63 9.26
C VAL A 47 -0.58 5.78 9.18
N ARG A 48 0.11 4.84 8.52
CA ARG A 48 1.57 4.90 8.37
C ARG A 48 1.93 5.87 7.25
N THR A 49 2.84 6.79 7.55
CA THR A 49 3.54 7.58 6.53
C THR A 49 4.56 6.69 5.83
N ALA A 50 4.67 6.80 4.52
CA ALA A 50 5.71 6.15 3.72
C ALA A 50 7.09 6.71 4.07
N GLU A 51 8.09 5.87 3.89
CA GLU A 51 9.48 6.30 3.85
C GLU A 51 9.77 6.96 2.50
N VAL A 52 10.53 8.06 2.54
CA VAL A 52 10.97 8.81 1.36
C VAL A 52 12.34 8.28 0.93
N ARG A 53 12.48 7.94 -0.36
CA ARG A 53 13.67 7.31 -0.93
C ARG A 53 14.05 7.87 -2.29
N THR A 54 15.32 7.77 -2.68
CA THR A 54 15.80 8.29 -3.98
C THR A 54 16.00 7.21 -5.05
N ASP A 55 15.60 5.98 -4.77
CA ASP A 55 15.88 4.78 -5.57
C ASP A 55 14.62 3.99 -5.93
N ALA A 56 13.54 4.69 -6.32
CA ALA A 56 12.31 4.05 -6.78
C ALA A 56 12.58 3.06 -7.92
N THR A 57 12.22 1.80 -7.71
CA THR A 57 12.44 0.74 -8.68
C THR A 57 11.41 -0.37 -8.55
N CYS A 58 11.07 -0.98 -9.69
CA CYS A 58 10.21 -2.16 -9.74
C CYS A 58 10.94 -3.45 -9.37
N LEU A 59 12.26 -3.38 -9.14
CA LEU A 59 13.09 -4.48 -8.63
C LEU A 59 13.21 -4.49 -7.10
N ASP A 60 12.53 -3.57 -6.40
CA ASP A 60 12.44 -3.58 -4.94
C ASP A 60 11.80 -4.89 -4.47
N ALA A 61 12.35 -5.48 -3.40
CA ALA A 61 11.94 -6.79 -2.92
C ALA A 61 10.46 -6.85 -2.52
N ASP A 62 9.91 -5.81 -1.89
CA ASP A 62 8.49 -5.77 -1.51
C ASP A 62 7.58 -5.53 -2.71
N VAL A 63 8.09 -4.86 -3.75
CA VAL A 63 7.36 -4.71 -5.01
C VAL A 63 7.26 -6.07 -5.70
N LEU A 64 8.36 -6.80 -5.81
CA LEU A 64 8.38 -8.13 -6.44
C LEU A 64 7.54 -9.15 -5.66
N ASP A 65 7.64 -9.17 -4.33
CA ASP A 65 6.81 -10.06 -3.48
C ASP A 65 5.31 -9.78 -3.67
N ALA A 66 4.91 -8.50 -3.68
CA ALA A 66 3.52 -8.11 -3.92
C ALA A 66 3.00 -8.52 -5.31
N LEU A 67 3.89 -8.63 -6.30
CA LEU A 67 3.60 -9.12 -7.65
C LEU A 67 3.71 -10.65 -7.79
N GLY A 68 4.09 -11.35 -6.72
CA GLY A 68 4.32 -12.79 -6.70
C GLY A 68 5.51 -13.22 -7.55
N LEU A 69 6.56 -12.39 -7.59
CA LEU A 69 7.79 -12.59 -8.35
C LEU A 69 8.97 -12.68 -7.40
N THR A 70 10.00 -13.42 -7.77
CA THR A 70 11.28 -13.45 -7.04
C THR A 70 12.43 -13.05 -7.97
N LEU A 71 13.30 -12.15 -7.53
CA LEU A 71 14.48 -11.79 -8.30
C LEU A 71 15.50 -12.93 -8.28
N ASP A 72 15.87 -13.40 -9.47
CA ASP A 72 16.92 -14.38 -9.67
C ASP A 72 18.27 -13.79 -9.26
N ARG A 73 19.07 -14.58 -8.54
CA ARG A 73 20.38 -14.14 -8.03
C ARG A 73 21.35 -13.75 -9.14
N SER A 74 21.19 -14.27 -10.35
CA SER A 74 22.00 -13.86 -11.49
C SER A 74 21.76 -12.40 -11.91
N LEU A 75 20.64 -11.81 -11.49
CA LEU A 75 20.21 -10.45 -11.81
C LEU A 75 20.27 -9.50 -10.60
N SER A 76 20.61 -9.99 -9.40
CA SER A 76 20.50 -9.22 -8.15
C SER A 76 21.61 -8.19 -7.93
N ALA A 77 22.64 -8.13 -8.79
CA ALA A 77 23.76 -7.20 -8.64
C ALA A 77 23.31 -5.72 -8.71
N ASP A 78 22.20 -5.45 -9.41
CA ASP A 78 21.67 -4.11 -9.63
C ASP A 78 20.42 -3.80 -8.77
N ALA A 79 20.04 -4.69 -7.86
CA ALA A 79 18.86 -4.53 -7.02
C ALA A 79 19.18 -3.76 -5.73
N PRO A 80 18.24 -2.94 -5.22
CA PRO A 80 18.41 -2.29 -3.93
C PRO A 80 18.45 -3.34 -2.81
N ASP A 81 19.36 -3.15 -1.86
CA ASP A 81 19.58 -4.08 -0.73
C ASP A 81 18.59 -3.83 0.44
N VAL A 82 17.84 -2.72 0.37
CA VAL A 82 16.90 -2.29 1.41
C VAL A 82 15.53 -2.12 0.80
N THR A 83 14.55 -2.74 1.43
CA THR A 83 13.13 -2.64 1.10
C THR A 83 12.51 -1.32 1.54
N ALA A 84 11.67 -0.71 0.72
CA ALA A 84 10.97 0.53 1.08
C ALA A 84 9.76 0.33 1.98
N THR A 85 9.64 1.18 3.01
CA THR A 85 8.45 1.17 3.87
C THR A 85 7.25 1.81 3.17
N ARG A 86 6.20 1.01 2.96
CA ARG A 86 4.94 1.46 2.35
C ARG A 86 4.13 2.37 3.27
N GLY A 87 3.44 3.35 2.70
CA GLY A 87 2.53 4.21 3.45
C GLY A 87 1.95 5.36 2.63
N LEU A 88 1.26 6.28 3.32
CA LEU A 88 0.81 7.53 2.70
C LEU A 88 1.99 8.47 2.45
N PRO A 89 1.96 9.27 1.36
CA PRO A 89 2.93 10.35 1.18
C PRO A 89 2.96 11.29 2.40
N PRO A 90 4.14 11.83 2.77
CA PRO A 90 4.23 12.97 3.69
C PRO A 90 3.32 14.14 3.24
N GLY A 91 2.86 14.95 4.18
CA GLY A 91 1.86 16.00 3.90
C GLY A 91 2.36 17.14 2.99
N ASP A 92 3.67 17.27 2.83
CA ASP A 92 4.36 18.23 1.97
C ASP A 92 4.96 17.60 0.70
N PHE A 93 4.71 16.30 0.47
CA PHE A 93 5.21 15.59 -0.72
C PHE A 93 4.43 16.03 -1.97
N VAL A 94 5.15 16.46 -3.00
CA VAL A 94 4.59 16.91 -4.28
C VAL A 94 5.04 15.96 -5.38
N ALA A 95 4.12 15.13 -5.88
CA ALA A 95 4.44 14.15 -6.91
C ALA A 95 4.48 14.80 -8.31
N GLU A 96 5.54 14.52 -9.07
CA GLU A 96 5.67 14.93 -10.48
C GLU A 96 5.58 13.74 -11.46
N ALA A 97 5.86 12.54 -10.98
CA ALA A 97 5.71 11.31 -11.75
C ALA A 97 5.17 10.16 -10.90
N ALA A 98 4.56 9.18 -11.56
CA ALA A 98 4.24 7.90 -10.96
C ALA A 98 5.00 6.78 -11.68
N LEU A 99 5.63 5.89 -10.92
CA LEU A 99 6.21 4.65 -11.45
C LEU A 99 5.28 3.50 -11.09
N VAL A 100 4.60 2.96 -12.09
CA VAL A 100 3.70 1.82 -11.96
C VAL A 100 4.45 0.54 -12.33
N CYS A 101 4.52 -0.38 -11.36
CA CYS A 101 5.17 -1.67 -11.48
C CYS A 101 4.12 -2.77 -11.58
N ASP A 102 4.08 -3.42 -12.73
CA ASP A 102 3.13 -4.48 -13.05
C ASP A 102 3.83 -5.82 -13.24
N ARG A 103 3.10 -6.91 -12.98
CA ARG A 103 3.55 -8.23 -13.42
C ARG A 103 3.47 -8.29 -14.94
N GLY A 104 4.63 -8.34 -15.59
CA GLY A 104 4.74 -8.44 -17.04
C GLY A 104 4.54 -9.85 -17.54
N GLU A 105 4.51 -9.96 -18.87
CA GLU A 105 4.52 -11.24 -19.58
C GLU A 105 5.90 -11.91 -19.50
N THR A 106 5.98 -13.16 -19.99
CA THR A 106 7.28 -13.82 -20.05
C THR A 106 8.15 -13.31 -21.21
N LEU A 107 9.42 -13.02 -20.93
CA LEU A 107 10.46 -12.70 -21.91
C LEU A 107 11.27 -13.94 -22.29
N ARG A 108 11.96 -13.89 -23.44
CA ARG A 108 12.85 -14.95 -23.90
C ARG A 108 14.20 -14.41 -24.32
N ASP A 109 15.27 -15.02 -23.83
CA ASP A 109 16.64 -14.68 -24.14
C ASP A 109 17.50 -15.93 -24.39
N SER A 110 18.83 -15.76 -24.44
CA SER A 110 19.77 -16.87 -24.60
C SER A 110 19.84 -17.81 -23.38
N SER A 111 19.39 -17.36 -22.21
CA SER A 111 19.40 -18.12 -20.96
C SER A 111 18.12 -18.93 -20.77
N GLY A 112 17.00 -18.49 -21.36
CA GLY A 112 15.74 -19.22 -21.32
C GLY A 112 14.52 -18.33 -21.46
N ARG A 113 13.44 -18.72 -20.79
CA ARG A 113 12.21 -17.94 -20.63
C ARG A 113 12.12 -17.42 -19.20
N TRP A 114 11.82 -16.14 -19.05
CA TRP A 114 11.80 -15.40 -17.79
C TRP A 114 10.44 -14.77 -17.55
N TRP A 115 9.98 -14.67 -16.31
CA TRP A 115 8.98 -13.67 -15.94
C TRP A 115 9.62 -12.29 -15.96
N ALA A 116 8.85 -11.28 -16.33
CA ALA A 116 9.27 -9.89 -16.25
C ALA A 116 8.39 -9.06 -15.32
N VAL A 117 8.96 -7.98 -14.83
CA VAL A 117 8.21 -6.86 -14.27
C VAL A 117 8.19 -5.74 -15.33
N THR A 118 7.02 -5.15 -15.54
CA THR A 118 6.86 -3.98 -16.41
C THR A 118 6.90 -2.73 -15.54
N ALA A 119 7.80 -1.82 -15.85
CA ALA A 119 7.93 -0.53 -15.21
C ALA A 119 7.37 0.54 -16.18
N THR A 120 6.32 1.24 -15.77
CA THR A 120 5.70 2.29 -16.57
C THR A 120 5.79 3.62 -15.83
N ARG A 121 6.51 4.58 -16.39
CA ARG A 121 6.57 5.95 -15.88
C ARG A 121 5.43 6.76 -16.49
N LEU A 122 4.63 7.33 -15.61
CA LEU A 122 3.49 8.18 -15.93
C LEU A 122 3.78 9.62 -15.47
N GLU A 123 3.42 10.61 -16.27
CA GLU A 123 3.54 12.03 -15.96
C GLU A 123 2.23 12.77 -16.30
N GLY A 124 2.00 13.92 -15.67
CA GLY A 124 0.77 14.69 -15.80
C GLY A 124 0.33 15.30 -14.48
N ASP A 125 -0.97 15.59 -14.34
CA ASP A 125 -1.56 16.08 -13.10
C ASP A 125 -1.75 14.93 -12.09
N LEU A 126 -0.87 14.86 -11.09
CA LEU A 126 -0.89 13.84 -10.03
C LEU A 126 -1.66 14.25 -8.77
N ASP A 127 -2.12 15.51 -8.68
CA ASP A 127 -2.89 15.98 -7.52
C ASP A 127 -4.12 15.09 -7.25
N PRO A 128 -4.89 14.64 -8.27
CA PRO A 128 -6.00 13.72 -8.05
C PRO A 128 -5.58 12.40 -7.41
N VAL A 129 -4.41 11.87 -7.80
CA VAL A 129 -3.88 10.60 -7.25
C VAL A 129 -3.53 10.79 -5.78
N VAL A 130 -2.76 11.84 -5.45
CA VAL A 130 -2.35 12.15 -4.08
C VAL A 130 -3.57 12.39 -3.18
N ASP A 131 -4.55 13.16 -3.67
CA ASP A 131 -5.79 13.45 -2.96
C ASP A 131 -6.63 12.19 -2.68
N LEU A 132 -6.68 11.25 -3.61
CA LEU A 132 -7.44 10.00 -3.44
C LEU A 132 -6.78 9.08 -2.43
N VAL A 133 -5.45 8.95 -2.51
CA VAL A 133 -4.64 8.13 -1.60
C VAL A 133 -4.73 8.66 -0.17
N THR A 134 -4.61 9.97 0.02
CA THR A 134 -4.63 10.60 1.35
C THR A 134 -6.02 10.64 1.99
N ARG A 135 -7.10 10.76 1.20
CA ARG A 135 -8.49 10.78 1.70
C ARG A 135 -9.09 9.41 2.00
N THR A 136 -8.42 8.33 1.63
CA THR A 136 -8.92 6.96 1.82
C THR A 136 -8.21 6.31 3.01
N PRO A 137 -8.65 6.56 4.27
CA PRO A 137 -7.93 6.11 5.47
C PRO A 137 -8.01 4.60 5.70
N ALA A 138 -8.90 3.90 4.98
CA ALA A 138 -9.04 2.46 5.06
C ALA A 138 -8.60 1.84 3.72
N PRO A 139 -7.59 0.96 3.71
CA PRO A 139 -7.28 0.19 2.51
C PRO A 139 -8.57 -0.50 2.03
N GLY A 140 -8.98 -0.21 0.80
CA GLY A 140 -10.06 -0.95 0.16
C GLY A 140 -9.67 -2.42 0.09
N VAL A 141 -10.64 -3.33 0.20
CA VAL A 141 -10.35 -4.74 -0.05
C VAL A 141 -10.13 -4.90 -1.54
N CYS A 142 -8.91 -5.24 -1.95
CA CYS A 142 -8.64 -5.66 -3.31
C CYS A 142 -9.44 -6.92 -3.63
N GLU A 143 -10.10 -6.96 -4.78
CA GLU A 143 -10.48 -8.25 -5.37
C GLU A 143 -9.22 -9.13 -5.48
N PRO A 144 -9.35 -10.46 -5.33
CA PRO A 144 -8.21 -11.35 -5.36
C PRO A 144 -7.54 -11.28 -6.74
N GLY A 145 -6.28 -10.88 -6.75
CA GLY A 145 -5.51 -10.69 -7.97
C GLY A 145 -4.14 -10.11 -7.72
N VAL A 146 -3.32 -10.11 -8.76
CA VAL A 146 -2.06 -9.36 -8.78
C VAL A 146 -2.40 -7.91 -9.09
N VAL A 147 -1.94 -7.01 -8.23
CA VAL A 147 -2.26 -5.59 -8.27
C VAL A 147 -0.98 -4.84 -8.63
N PRO A 148 -1.04 -3.83 -9.52
CA PRO A 148 0.09 -2.94 -9.76
C PRO A 148 0.61 -2.31 -8.47
N GLN A 149 1.93 -2.18 -8.35
CA GLN A 149 2.57 -1.45 -7.26
C GLN A 149 2.92 -0.04 -7.75
N VAL A 150 2.67 0.99 -6.94
CA VAL A 150 2.79 2.38 -7.39
C VAL A 150 3.74 3.14 -6.49
N TRP A 151 4.76 3.72 -7.10
CA TRP A 151 5.58 4.76 -6.50
C TRP A 151 5.11 6.13 -6.98
N LEU A 152 5.06 7.10 -6.08
CA LEU A 152 5.02 8.51 -6.44
C LEU A 152 6.44 9.06 -6.35
N VAL A 153 6.85 9.87 -7.32
CA VAL A 153 8.20 10.43 -7.43
C VAL A 153 8.08 11.94 -7.62
N ASP A 154 8.89 12.72 -6.90
CA ASP A 154 8.93 14.17 -6.99
C ASP A 154 9.98 14.70 -7.97
N ALA A 155 10.12 16.02 -8.02
CA ALA A 155 11.07 16.75 -8.87
C ALA A 155 12.55 16.44 -8.57
N TRP A 156 12.85 16.02 -7.35
CA TRP A 156 14.20 15.72 -6.87
C TRP A 156 14.54 14.23 -6.97
N GLY A 157 13.60 13.42 -7.45
CA GLY A 157 13.73 11.96 -7.52
C GLY A 157 13.47 11.28 -6.19
N GLU A 158 12.97 12.01 -5.18
CA GLU A 158 12.47 11.40 -3.96
C GLU A 158 11.13 10.73 -4.22
N ALA A 159 10.92 9.59 -3.60
CA ALA A 159 9.84 8.70 -3.93
C ALA A 159 9.28 7.98 -2.72
N VAL A 160 7.99 7.70 -2.80
CA VAL A 160 7.23 7.00 -1.76
C VAL A 160 6.47 5.83 -2.38
N LEU A 161 6.59 4.66 -1.76
CA LEU A 161 5.86 3.47 -2.17
C LEU A 161 4.48 3.46 -1.51
N LEU A 162 3.43 3.48 -2.33
CA LEU A 162 2.06 3.52 -1.84
C LEU A 162 1.64 2.19 -1.18
N PRO A 163 0.60 2.21 -0.33
CA PRO A 163 -0.02 0.98 0.15
C PRO A 163 -0.52 0.14 -1.02
N ARG A 164 -0.44 -1.18 -0.91
CA ARG A 164 -0.85 -2.11 -1.98
C ARG A 164 -2.29 -1.85 -2.43
N GLU A 165 -3.14 -1.53 -1.47
CA GLU A 165 -4.57 -1.36 -1.66
C GLU A 165 -4.94 -0.03 -2.32
N ALA A 166 -3.98 0.91 -2.39
CA ALA A 166 -4.17 2.17 -3.10
C ALA A 166 -4.52 1.93 -4.58
N ALA A 167 -3.90 0.92 -5.21
CA ALA A 167 -4.14 0.59 -6.62
C ALA A 167 -5.40 -0.27 -6.87
N CYS A 168 -6.02 -0.83 -5.82
CA CYS A 168 -7.18 -1.72 -5.95
C CYS A 168 -8.55 -1.06 -5.73
N GLY A 169 -8.58 0.17 -5.22
CA GLY A 169 -9.82 0.87 -4.90
C GLY A 169 -10.64 1.10 -6.17
N SER A 170 -11.89 0.65 -6.17
CA SER A 170 -12.67 0.42 -7.38
C SER A 170 -12.95 1.66 -8.24
N GLU A 171 -12.76 2.89 -7.77
CA GLU A 171 -13.05 4.10 -8.57
C GLU A 171 -12.14 5.32 -8.33
N GLY A 172 -10.90 5.14 -7.87
CA GLY A 172 -10.03 6.30 -7.56
C GLY A 172 -8.72 6.30 -8.32
N VAL A 173 -7.74 5.62 -7.73
CA VAL A 173 -6.33 5.78 -8.09
C VAL A 173 -6.02 5.16 -9.45
N ALA A 174 -6.52 3.95 -9.75
CA ALA A 174 -6.29 3.32 -11.05
C ALA A 174 -6.86 4.15 -12.21
N ALA A 175 -8.05 4.75 -12.02
CA ALA A 175 -8.65 5.63 -13.01
C ALA A 175 -7.88 6.94 -13.16
N ALA A 176 -7.43 7.55 -12.06
CA ALA A 176 -6.60 8.75 -12.08
C ALA A 176 -5.25 8.49 -12.77
N LEU A 177 -4.59 7.37 -12.48
CA LEU A 177 -3.37 6.94 -13.17
C LEU A 177 -3.62 6.69 -14.66
N GLY A 178 -4.78 6.14 -15.04
CA GLY A 178 -5.16 5.94 -16.45
C GLY A 178 -5.40 7.23 -17.24
N GLY A 179 -5.50 8.38 -16.57
CA GLY A 179 -5.59 9.71 -17.20
C GLY A 179 -4.22 10.37 -17.43
N LEU A 180 -3.13 9.76 -16.98
CA LEU A 180 -1.77 10.29 -17.12
C LEU A 180 -1.10 9.84 -18.43
N ASP A 181 -0.07 10.56 -18.83
CA ASP A 181 0.70 10.25 -20.03
C ASP A 181 1.80 9.22 -19.73
N VAL A 182 1.86 8.16 -20.54
CA VAL A 182 2.97 7.20 -20.50
C VAL A 182 4.18 7.83 -21.18
N VAL A 183 5.18 8.23 -20.40
CA VAL A 183 6.42 8.82 -20.92
C VAL A 183 7.53 7.81 -21.13
N HIS A 184 7.51 6.71 -20.35
CA HIS A 184 8.48 5.65 -20.47
C HIS A 184 7.89 4.30 -20.06
N ARG A 185 8.31 3.23 -20.73
CA ARG A 185 7.93 1.86 -20.38
C ARG A 185 9.10 0.92 -20.63
N THR A 186 9.45 0.14 -19.63
CA THR A 186 10.50 -0.88 -19.70
C THR A 186 10.03 -2.21 -19.14
N GLU A 187 10.66 -3.29 -19.59
CA GLU A 187 10.43 -4.64 -19.09
C GLU A 187 11.76 -5.16 -18.56
N HIS A 188 11.73 -5.69 -17.34
CA HIS A 188 12.92 -6.22 -16.67
C HIS A 188 12.70 -7.71 -16.40
N PRO A 189 13.56 -8.62 -16.90
CA PRO A 189 13.50 -10.01 -16.48
C PRO A 189 13.79 -10.11 -14.99
N VAL A 190 13.07 -10.96 -14.27
CA VAL A 190 13.24 -11.12 -12.82
C VAL A 190 13.35 -12.56 -12.38
N GLU A 191 12.56 -13.49 -12.93
CA GLU A 191 12.50 -14.87 -12.44
C GLU A 191 12.60 -15.86 -13.60
N LEU A 192 13.55 -16.79 -13.56
CA LEU A 192 13.72 -17.77 -14.64
C LEU A 192 12.63 -18.85 -14.57
N VAL A 193 11.76 -18.89 -15.58
CA VAL A 193 10.67 -19.89 -15.70
C VAL A 193 11.19 -21.20 -16.26
N GLN A 194 12.00 -21.12 -17.30
CA GLN A 194 12.51 -22.29 -18.00
C GLN A 194 13.89 -21.99 -18.59
N PRO A 195 14.96 -22.65 -18.12
CA PRO A 195 16.28 -22.55 -18.74
C PRO A 195 16.27 -23.06 -20.18
N VAL A 196 17.13 -22.50 -21.03
CA VAL A 196 17.41 -23.10 -22.34
C VAL A 196 17.97 -24.51 -22.16
N THR A 197 17.38 -25.48 -22.83
CA THR A 197 17.96 -26.83 -22.87
C THR A 197 19.01 -26.86 -23.96
N VAL A 198 20.29 -26.88 -23.57
CA VAL A 198 21.37 -27.15 -24.52
C VAL A 198 21.37 -28.66 -24.79
N PRO A 199 21.18 -29.11 -26.05
CA PRO A 199 21.31 -30.53 -26.36
C PRO A 199 22.70 -31.02 -25.94
N PRO A 200 22.84 -32.20 -25.32
CA PRO A 200 24.15 -32.73 -25.01
C PRO A 200 24.93 -32.83 -26.32
N LEU A 201 26.08 -32.17 -26.39
CA LEU A 201 27.00 -32.28 -27.52
C LEU A 201 27.24 -33.78 -27.74
N ALA A 202 26.94 -34.26 -28.95
CA ALA A 202 27.26 -35.62 -29.35
C ALA A 202 28.74 -35.82 -29.04
N GLN A 203 29.04 -36.74 -28.11
CA GLN A 203 30.40 -37.09 -27.75
C GLN A 203 31.11 -37.47 -29.05
N GLU A 204 32.06 -36.65 -29.50
CA GLU A 204 32.89 -36.95 -30.65
C GLU A 204 33.63 -38.24 -30.32
N THR A 205 33.17 -39.36 -30.89
CA THR A 205 33.85 -40.64 -30.79
C THR A 205 35.18 -40.51 -31.54
N THR A 206 36.26 -40.32 -30.80
CA THR A 206 37.62 -40.33 -31.33
C THR A 206 37.84 -41.64 -32.10
N PRO A 207 38.16 -41.60 -33.41
CA PRO A 207 38.45 -42.82 -34.14
C PRO A 207 39.78 -43.42 -33.67
N THR A 208 39.71 -44.55 -32.98
CA THR A 208 40.87 -45.43 -32.73
C THR A 208 41.35 -45.95 -34.10
N THR A 209 42.53 -45.50 -34.51
CA THR A 209 43.21 -45.99 -35.72
C THR A 209 43.85 -47.36 -35.42
N PRO A 210 43.74 -48.36 -36.32
CA PRO A 210 44.20 -49.74 -36.11
C PRO A 210 45.72 -49.91 -36.04
#